data_AF-A0A3M1G9K7-F1
#
_entry.id   AF-A0A3M1G9K7-F1
#
_cell.length_a   1.000
_cell.length_b   1.000
_cell.length_c   1.000
_cell.angle_alpha   90.00
_cell.angle_beta   90.00
_cell.angle_gamma   90.00
#
_symmetry.space_group_name_H-M   'P 1'
#
loop_
_entity.id
_entity.type
_entity.pdbx_description
1 polymer ?
#
loop_
_entity_poly.entity_id
_entity_poly.type
_entity_poly.pdbx_seq_one_letter_code
_entity_poly.pdbx_strand_id
1 'polypeptide(L)' 'MAKLFAIFIAIFIAELGDKTQLATLMFSAEGGANPWLVFAAAAAALVAATGLAVLVGTA' A
#
# COMPACT_ATOMS: atom_id res chain seq x y z
N MET A 1 -6.21 21.98 -9.40
CA MET A 1 -5.78 21.77 -8.00
C MET A 1 -6.89 21.24 -7.08
N ALA A 2 -8.07 21.87 -7.01
CA ALA A 2 -9.15 21.40 -6.11
C ALA A 2 -9.55 19.91 -6.28
N LYS A 3 -9.62 19.40 -7.51
CA LYS A 3 -9.95 17.98 -7.79
C LYS A 3 -8.88 17.00 -7.29
N LEU A 4 -7.60 17.37 -7.42
CA LEU A 4 -6.49 16.54 -6.93
C LEU A 4 -6.55 16.38 -5.42
N PHE A 5 -6.86 17.47 -4.72
CA PHE A 5 -6.99 17.46 -3.26
C PHE A 5 -8.18 16.60 -2.80
N ALA A 6 -9.31 16.69 -3.49
CA ALA A 6 -10.48 15.85 -3.20
C ALA A 6 -10.18 14.35 -3.39
N ILE A 7 -9.52 13.99 -4.50
CA ILE A 7 -9.14 12.60 -4.80
C ILE A 7 -8.11 12.11 -3.78
N PHE A 8 -7.09 12.92 -3.47
CA PHE A 8 -6.08 12.59 -2.47
C PHE A 8 -6.71 12.32 -1.10
N ILE A 9 -7.57 13.22 -0.61
CA ILE A 9 -8.24 13.06 0.69
C ILE A 9 -9.14 11.81 0.69
N ALA A 10 -9.88 11.57 -0.39
CA ALA A 10 -10.76 10.40 -0.50
C ALA A 10 -9.96 9.08 -0.46
N ILE A 11 -8.88 8.98 -1.24
CA ILE A 11 -8.00 7.81 -1.24
C ILE A 11 -7.28 7.68 0.10
N PHE A 12 -6.76 8.78 0.65
CA PHE A 12 -6.07 8.78 1.93
C PHE A 12 -6.95 8.24 3.07
N ILE A 13 -8.22 8.64 3.13
CA ILE A 13 -9.18 8.10 4.11
C ILE A 13 -9.51 6.63 3.81
N ALA A 14 -9.68 6.26 2.54
CA ALA A 14 -9.97 4.88 2.14
C ALA A 14 -8.82 3.91 2.48
N GLU A 15 -7.58 4.40 2.41
CA GLU A 15 -6.35 3.64 2.70
C GLU A 15 -5.95 3.69 4.19
N LEU A 16 -6.63 4.51 5.00
CA LEU A 16 -6.27 4.71 6.41
C LEU A 16 -6.70 3.48 7.24
N GLY A 17 -5.71 2.72 7.71
CA GLY A 17 -5.97 1.47 8.41
C GLY A 17 -6.21 0.28 7.47
N ASP A 18 -5.75 0.37 6.22
CA ASP A 18 -5.74 -0.79 5.34
C ASP A 18 -5.04 -1.97 6.02
N LYS A 19 -5.65 -3.14 5.88
CA LYS A 19 -5.21 -4.39 6.49
C LYS A 19 -3.79 -4.75 6.05
N THR A 20 -3.38 -4.35 4.85
CA THR A 20 -2.00 -4.59 4.38
C THR A 20 -0.97 -3.75 5.15
N GLN A 21 -1.30 -2.51 5.51
CA GLN A 21 -0.43 -1.65 6.31
C GLN A 21 -0.31 -2.17 7.74
N LEU A 22 -1.42 -2.61 8.34
CA LEU A 22 -1.42 -3.22 9.68
C LEU A 22 -0.63 -4.53 9.69
N ALA A 23 -0.80 -5.39 8.67
CA ALA A 23 -0.02 -6.62 8.55
C ALA A 23 1.48 -6.34 8.41
N THR A 24 1.86 -5.34 7.60
CA THR A 24 3.27 -4.94 7.43
C THR A 24 3.87 -4.44 8.75
N LEU A 25 3.11 -3.63 9.50
CA LEU A 25 3.53 -3.14 10.81
C LEU A 25 3.72 -4.30 11.80
N MET A 26 2.78 -5.24 11.86
CA MET A 26 2.86 -6.41 12.74
C MET A 26 4.07 -7.29 12.38
N PHE A 27 4.27 -7.60 11.09
CA PHE A 27 5.44 -8.36 10.63
C PHE A 27 6.77 -7.67 10.92
N SER A 28 6.81 -6.34 10.86
CA SER A 28 8.00 -5.57 11.23
C SER A 28 8.22 -5.52 12.75
N ALA A 29 7.17 -5.66 13.56
CA ALA A 29 7.22 -5.52 15.01
C ALA A 29 7.45 -6.85 15.76
N GLU A 30 7.01 -7.98 15.21
CA GLU A 30 7.15 -9.32 15.83
C GLU A 30 8.61 -9.82 15.92
N GLY A 31 9.58 -9.12 15.33
CA GLY A 31 11.01 -9.40 15.48
C GLY A 31 11.52 -10.68 14.79
N GLY A 32 10.63 -11.51 14.25
CA GLY A 32 10.95 -12.74 13.54
C GLY A 32 11.45 -12.55 12.10
N ALA A 33 11.20 -11.39 11.50
CA ALA A 33 11.61 -11.06 10.13
C ALA A 33 12.50 -9.81 10.11
N ASN A 34 13.47 -9.78 9.19
CA ASN A 34 14.30 -8.59 8.97
C ASN A 34 13.40 -7.43 8.46
N PRO A 35 13.38 -6.26 9.13
CA PRO A 35 12.54 -5.13 8.73
C PRO A 35 12.73 -4.68 7.28
N TRP A 36 13.95 -4.78 6.75
CA TRP A 36 14.23 -4.45 5.34
C TRP A 36 13.59 -5.44 4.37
N LEU A 37 13.47 -6.70 4.78
CA LEU A 37 12.84 -7.74 3.97
C LEU A 37 11.32 -7.58 3.99
N VAL A 38 10.75 -7.21 5.14
CA VAL A 38 9.32 -6.84 5.26
C VAL A 38 9.01 -5.63 4.38
N PHE A 39 9.85 -4.59 4.42
CA PHE A 39 9.71 -3.41 3.56
C PHE A 39 9.76 -3.76 2.08
N ALA A 40 10.78 -4.52 1.65
CA ALA A 40 10.94 -4.91 0.25
C ALA A 40 9.74 -5.75 -0.26
N ALA A 41 9.25 -6.69 0.56
CA ALA A 41 8.10 -7.51 0.23
C ALA A 41 6.82 -6.67 0.10
N ALA A 42 6.55 -5.78 1.06
CA ALA A 42 5.39 -4.89 1.03
C ALA A 42 5.43 -3.92 -0.17
N ALA A 43 6.60 -3.34 -0.45
CA ALA A 43 6.79 -2.46 -1.60
C ALA A 43 6.58 -3.19 -2.94
N ALA A 44 7.13 -4.40 -3.07
CA ALA A 44 6.94 -5.22 -4.27
C ALA A 44 5.47 -5.61 -4.48
N ALA A 45 4.78 -5.99 -3.40
CA ALA A 45 3.35 -6.30 -3.45
C ALA A 45 2.51 -5.09 -3.89
N LEU A 46 2.80 -3.89 -3.35
CA LEU A 46 2.14 -2.65 -3.75
C LEU A 46 2.36 -2.34 -5.23
N VAL A 47 3.62 -2.37 -5.70
CA VAL A 47 3.95 -2.11 -7.11
C VAL A 47 3.26 -3.11 -8.05
N ALA A 48 3.25 -4.39 -7.69
CA ALA A 48 2.58 -5.41 -8.50
C ALA A 48 1.06 -5.21 -8.54
N ALA A 49 0.42 -4.94 -7.39
CA ALA A 49 -1.01 -4.70 -7.31
C ALA A 49 -1.42 -3.44 -8.08
N THR A 50 -0.68 -2.33 -7.92
CA THR A 50 -0.92 -1.10 -8.68
C THR A 50 -0.68 -1.31 -10.17
N GLY A 51 0.38 -2.02 -10.55
CA GLY A 51 0.67 -2.35 -11.94
C GLY A 51 -0.47 -3.13 -12.60
N LEU A 52 -0.99 -4.15 -11.92
CA LEU A 52 -2.15 -4.92 -12.38
C LEU A 52 -3.41 -4.05 -12.45
N ALA A 53 -3.68 -3.23 -11.45
CA ALA A 53 -4.84 -2.34 -11.43
C ALA A 53 -4.81 -1.34 -12.59
N VAL A 54 -3.63 -0.78 -12.90
CA VAL A 54 -3.46 0.11 -14.06
C VAL A 54 -3.67 -0.68 -15.36
N LEU A 55 -3.00 -1.82 -15.54
CA LEU A 55 -3.13 -2.62 -16.76
C LEU A 55 -4.58 -3.02 -17.05
N VAL A 56 -5.28 -3.54 -16.04
CA VAL A 56 -6.69 -3.93 -16.15
C VAL A 56 -7.61 -2.71 -16.31
N GLY A 57 -7.35 -1.62 -15.58
CA GLY A 57 -8.16 -0.40 -15.65
C GLY A 57 -7.98 0.40 -16.94
N THR A 58 -6.89 0.15 -17.69
CA THR A 58 -6.64 0.77 -19.00
C THR A 58 -7.11 -0.08 -20.19
N ALA A 59 -7.56 -1.32 -19.95
CA ALA A 59 -8.16 -2.20 -20.96
C ALA A 59 -9.67 -1.94 -21.10
#